data_AF-U4L6W8-F1
#
_entry.id   AF-U4L6W8-F1
#
_cell.length_a   1.000
_cell.length_b   1.000
_cell.length_c   1.000
_cell.angle_alpha   90.00
_cell.angle_beta   90.00
_cell.angle_gamma   90.00
#
_symmetry.space_group_name_H-M   'P 1'
#
loop_
_entity.id
_entity.type
_entity.pdbx_description
1 polymer ?
#
loop_
_entity_poly.entity_id
_entity_poly.type
_entity_poly.pdbx_seq_one_letter_code
_entity_poly.pdbx_strand_id
1 'polypeptide(L)'
;MEECTIVSFYENKNTHAYAVERTQDGEMRRCGDPIRMVSRDSAICPLSENCNQIAIQEDHSKMVKFKSRTDPHYQRVYSQVKEMMEKHEAKLSDTSYTPIQTVAPKPYQMCLVQERL
;
A
#
# COMPACT_ATOMS: atom_id res chain seq x y z
N MET A 1 28.14 24.47 -14.88
CA MET A 1 27.42 23.48 -14.06
C MET A 1 25.95 23.72 -14.30
N GLU A 2 25.22 22.74 -14.82
CA GLU A 2 23.76 22.84 -14.90
C GLU A 2 23.20 22.88 -13.47
N GLU A 3 22.37 23.87 -13.17
CA GLU A 3 21.63 23.95 -11.91
C GLU A 3 20.64 22.78 -11.86
N CYS A 4 20.96 21.78 -11.05
CA CYS A 4 20.04 20.69 -10.75
C CYS A 4 18.89 21.22 -9.88
N THR A 5 17.72 21.39 -10.46
CA THR A 5 16.51 21.78 -9.70
C THR A 5 15.89 20.52 -9.09
N ILE A 6 15.96 20.41 -7.77
CA ILE A 6 15.27 19.34 -7.04
C ILE A 6 13.81 19.74 -6.83
N VAL A 7 12.91 18.90 -7.32
CA VAL A 7 11.45 19.06 -7.20
C VAL A 7 10.88 17.89 -6.43
N SER A 8 10.04 18.17 -5.45
CA SER A 8 9.32 17.16 -4.67
C SER A 8 7.82 17.33 -4.89
N PHE A 9 7.10 16.20 -4.92
CA PHE A 9 5.67 16.18 -5.19
C PHE A 9 4.91 15.66 -3.97
N TYR A 10 3.75 16.25 -3.68
CA TYR A 10 2.85 15.78 -2.63
C TYR A 10 1.39 15.84 -3.07
N GLU A 11 0.53 15.05 -2.44
CA GLU A 11 -0.89 14.98 -2.76
C GLU A 11 -1.72 15.88 -1.86
N ASN A 12 -2.70 16.56 -2.45
CA ASN A 12 -3.69 17.34 -1.70
C ASN A 12 -5.00 16.59 -1.46
N LYS A 13 -5.26 15.53 -2.25
CA LYS A 13 -6.47 14.72 -2.13
C LYS A 13 -6.13 13.41 -1.43
N ASN A 14 -7.05 12.96 -0.58
CA ASN A 14 -6.94 11.62 -0.03
C ASN A 14 -7.30 10.61 -1.13
N THR A 15 -6.52 9.55 -1.16
CA THR A 15 -6.76 8.36 -1.95
C THR A 15 -7.79 7.51 -1.25
N HIS A 16 -8.76 7.05 -2.02
CA HIS A 16 -9.68 6.03 -1.55
C HIS A 16 -8.98 4.66 -1.48
N ALA A 17 -8.07 4.50 -0.52
CA ALA A 17 -7.41 3.25 -0.22
C ALA A 17 -8.32 2.42 0.65
N TYR A 18 -9.18 1.66 0.01
CA TYR A 18 -10.03 0.73 0.71
C TYR A 18 -9.28 -0.57 0.96
N ALA A 19 -9.30 -1.06 2.20
CA ALA A 19 -9.06 -2.46 2.48
C ALA A 19 -10.13 -3.28 1.76
N VAL A 20 -9.72 -4.42 1.18
CA VAL A 20 -10.68 -5.35 0.60
C VAL A 20 -11.06 -6.36 1.68
N GLU A 21 -12.29 -6.24 2.18
CA GLU A 21 -12.86 -7.17 3.14
C GLU A 21 -13.79 -8.15 2.42
N ARG A 22 -13.73 -9.41 2.82
CA ARG A 22 -14.71 -10.41 2.38
C ARG A 22 -15.95 -10.27 3.25
N THR A 23 -17.10 -9.98 2.64
CA THR A 23 -18.39 -9.95 3.32
C THR A 23 -18.78 -11.36 3.76
N GLN A 24 -19.78 -11.47 4.64
CA GLN A 24 -20.30 -12.77 5.08
C GLN A 24 -20.85 -13.61 3.91
N ASP A 25 -21.29 -12.94 2.84
CA ASP A 25 -21.80 -13.56 1.61
C ASP A 25 -20.69 -13.92 0.61
N GLY A 26 -19.41 -13.70 0.97
CA GLY A 26 -18.25 -14.01 0.13
C GLY A 26 -17.91 -12.94 -0.90
N GLU A 27 -18.67 -11.84 -0.97
CA GLU A 27 -18.36 -10.71 -1.84
C GLU A 27 -17.14 -9.94 -1.31
N MET A 28 -16.37 -9.34 -2.22
CA MET A 28 -15.24 -8.49 -1.85
C MET A 28 -15.71 -7.04 -1.82
N ARG A 29 -15.82 -6.45 -0.63
CA ARG A 29 -16.18 -5.04 -0.45
C ARG A 29 -14.95 -4.21 -0.12
N ARG A 30 -14.98 -2.97 -0.60
CA ARG A 30 -14.03 -1.93 -0.25
C ARG A 30 -14.47 -1.28 1.07
N CYS A 31 -13.67 -1.38 2.12
CA CYS A 31 -13.90 -0.83 3.46
C CYS A 31 -12.69 0.01 3.92
N GLY A 32 -12.90 0.95 4.85
CA GLY A 32 -11.82 1.74 5.46
C GLY A 32 -11.80 3.21 5.07
N ASP A 33 -11.00 3.98 5.81
CA ASP A 33 -10.89 5.44 5.67
C ASP A 33 -9.97 5.84 4.50
N PRO A 34 -10.27 6.94 3.79
CA PRO A 34 -9.37 7.48 2.78
C PRO A 34 -8.01 7.86 3.38
N ILE A 35 -6.92 7.46 2.73
CA ILE A 35 -5.54 7.76 3.17
C ILE A 35 -4.89 8.75 2.24
N ARG A 36 -3.90 9.50 2.72
CA ARG A 36 -3.02 10.31 1.86
C ARG A 36 -1.72 9.55 1.65
N MET A 37 -1.38 9.25 0.39
CA MET A 37 -0.20 8.40 0.10
C MET A 37 1.09 9.19 0.32
N VAL A 38 1.14 10.43 -0.15
CA VAL A 38 2.28 11.33 0.06
C VAL A 38 1.79 12.66 0.59
N SER A 39 2.03 12.90 1.88
CA SER A 39 1.78 14.20 2.52
C SER A 39 2.87 15.22 2.16
N ARG A 40 2.57 16.51 2.33
CA ARG A 40 3.57 17.58 2.16
C ARG A 40 4.78 17.36 3.08
N ASP A 41 4.52 16.97 4.32
CA ASP A 41 5.56 16.77 5.35
C ASP A 41 6.44 15.56 5.02
N SER A 42 5.92 14.56 4.32
CA SER A 42 6.72 13.43 3.82
C SER A 42 7.48 13.74 2.52
N ALA A 43 7.11 14.81 1.80
CA ALA A 43 7.73 15.20 0.54
C ALA A 43 8.90 16.18 0.74
N ILE A 44 9.67 16.00 1.81
CA ILE A 44 10.83 16.84 2.14
C ILE A 44 12.09 16.19 1.54
N CYS A 45 12.85 16.96 0.77
CA CYS A 45 14.17 16.54 0.32
C CYS A 45 15.21 16.91 1.38
N PRO A 46 15.91 15.94 2.01
CA PRO A 46 16.92 16.24 3.03
C PRO A 46 18.20 16.88 2.44
N LEU A 47 18.35 16.87 1.11
CA LEU A 47 19.54 17.38 0.42
C LEU A 47 19.43 18.87 0.04
N SER A 48 18.25 19.49 0.20
CA SER A 48 18.04 20.89 -0.12
C SER A 48 16.91 21.48 0.72
N GLU A 49 17.22 22.53 1.48
CA GLU A 49 16.23 23.32 2.21
C GLU A 49 15.28 24.08 1.26
N ASN A 50 15.72 24.32 0.02
CA ASN A 50 14.97 25.01 -1.03
C ASN A 50 14.42 24.05 -2.09
N CYS A 51 13.90 22.89 -1.67
CA CYS A 51 13.25 21.98 -2.63
C CYS A 51 11.90 22.57 -3.07
N ASN A 52 11.68 22.65 -4.39
CA ASN A 52 10.41 23.12 -4.91
C ASN A 52 9.35 22.03 -4.68
N GLN A 53 8.41 22.29 -3.77
CA GLN A 53 7.32 21.36 -3.50
C GLN A 53 6.09 21.68 -4.37
N ILE A 54 5.73 20.75 -5.24
CA ILE A 54 4.59 20.88 -6.14
C ILE A 54 3.44 20.01 -5.64
N ALA A 55 2.28 20.65 -5.47
CA ALA A 55 1.06 19.95 -5.09
C ALA A 55 0.44 19.26 -6.31
N ILE A 56 0.10 17.98 -6.17
CA ILE A 56 -0.71 17.25 -7.14
C ILE A 56 -2.16 17.29 -6.66
N GLN A 57 -3.04 17.83 -7.50
CA GLN A 57 -4.47 17.97 -7.23
C GLN A 57 -5.25 16.72 -7.64
N GLU A 58 -4.68 15.53 -7.45
CA GLU A 58 -5.27 14.25 -7.83
C GLU A 58 -5.24 13.25 -6.68
N ASP A 59 -6.17 12.31 -6.72
CA ASP A 59 -6.18 11.10 -5.90
C ASP A 59 -5.16 10.12 -6.48
N HIS A 60 -4.27 9.54 -5.66
CA HIS A 60 -3.20 8.64 -6.11
C HIS A 60 -3.75 7.46 -6.94
N SER A 61 -4.94 6.96 -6.59
CA SER A 61 -5.61 5.89 -7.33
C SER A 61 -6.01 6.30 -8.75
N LYS A 62 -6.13 7.60 -9.04
CA LYS A 62 -6.39 8.16 -10.38
C LYS A 62 -5.12 8.48 -11.14
N MET A 63 -4.01 8.73 -10.45
CA MET A 63 -2.69 8.96 -11.07
C MET A 63 -2.09 7.67 -11.64
N VAL A 64 -2.18 6.56 -10.90
CA VAL A 64 -1.63 5.28 -11.32
C VAL A 64 -2.73 4.42 -11.94
N LYS A 65 -3.17 4.80 -13.14
CA LYS A 65 -4.07 3.96 -13.94
C LYS A 65 -3.48 3.69 -15.32
N PHE A 66 -3.38 2.41 -15.65
CA PHE A 66 -3.26 2.00 -17.03
C PHE A 66 -4.59 2.26 -17.72
N LYS A 67 -4.55 2.81 -18.94
CA LYS A 67 -5.77 3.20 -19.66
C LYS A 67 -6.61 1.98 -20.07
N SER A 68 -5.95 0.86 -20.30
CA SER A 68 -6.57 -0.41 -20.67
C SER A 68 -5.66 -1.57 -20.28
N ARG A 69 -6.18 -2.80 -20.36
CA ARG A 69 -5.35 -4.01 -20.26
C ARG A 69 -4.40 -4.16 -21.44
N THR A 70 -4.66 -3.51 -22.57
CA THR A 70 -3.77 -3.52 -23.74
C THR A 70 -2.64 -2.50 -23.65
N ASP A 71 -2.63 -1.66 -22.59
CA ASP A 71 -1.55 -0.72 -22.33
C ASP A 71 -0.20 -1.47 -22.18
N PRO A 72 0.84 -1.10 -22.94
CA PRO A 72 2.14 -1.76 -22.86
C PRO A 72 2.76 -1.74 -21.45
N HIS A 73 2.54 -0.67 -20.69
CA HIS A 73 3.03 -0.58 -19.32
C HIS A 73 2.24 -1.49 -18.38
N TYR A 74 0.92 -1.64 -18.59
CA TYR A 74 0.10 -2.61 -17.87
C TYR A 74 0.64 -4.02 -18.07
N GLN A 75 0.86 -4.39 -19.34
CA GLN A 75 1.31 -5.74 -19.71
C GLN A 75 2.67 -6.05 -19.10
N ARG A 76 3.57 -5.08 -19.05
CA ARG A 76 4.89 -5.23 -18.43
C ARG A 76 4.79 -5.47 -16.92
N VAL A 77 4.05 -4.63 -16.20
CA VAL A 77 3.86 -4.79 -14.74
C VAL A 77 3.14 -6.10 -14.43
N TYR A 78 2.09 -6.42 -15.17
CA TYR A 78 1.33 -7.66 -15.01
C TYR A 78 2.21 -8.90 -15.20
N SER A 79 3.05 -8.92 -16.24
CA SER A 79 3.98 -10.03 -16.50
C SER A 79 4.96 -10.24 -15.35
N GLN A 80 5.51 -9.16 -14.78
CA GLN A 80 6.42 -9.25 -13.64
C GLN A 80 5.71 -9.76 -12.38
N VAL A 81 4.51 -9.27 -12.08
CA VAL A 81 3.71 -9.75 -10.93
C VAL A 81 3.39 -11.24 -11.07
N LYS A 82 2.99 -11.66 -12.28
CA LYS A 82 2.71 -13.07 -12.57
C LYS A 82 3.94 -13.95 -12.34
N GLU A 83 5.10 -13.55 -12.87
CA GLU A 83 6.37 -14.27 -12.67
C GLU A 83 6.73 -14.38 -11.19
N MET A 84 6.52 -13.32 -10.40
CA MET A 84 6.76 -13.35 -8.95
C MET A 84 5.84 -14.33 -8.23
N MET A 85 4.56 -14.39 -8.60
CA MET A 85 3.60 -15.32 -8.02
C MET A 85 3.95 -16.78 -8.33
N GLU A 86 4.28 -17.09 -9.58
CA GLU A 86 4.70 -18.44 -9.99
C GLU A 86 5.96 -18.90 -9.24
N LYS A 87 6.94 -18.00 -9.05
CA LYS A 87 8.14 -18.28 -8.24
C LYS A 87 7.81 -18.48 -6.76
N HIS A 88 6.82 -17.78 -6.23
CA HIS A 88 6.40 -17.93 -4.84
C HIS A 88 5.65 -19.25 -4.61
N GLU A 89 4.73 -19.62 -5.50
CA GLU A 89 4.01 -20.90 -5.46
C GLU A 89 4.98 -22.08 -5.56
N ALA A 90 5.96 -22.02 -6.47
CA ALA A 90 7.01 -23.03 -6.59
C ALA A 90 7.83 -23.21 -5.29
N LYS A 91 8.13 -22.11 -4.58
CA LYS A 91 8.83 -22.17 -3.28
C LYS A 91 7.97 -22.75 -2.17
N LEU A 92 6.66 -22.50 -2.18
CA LEU A 92 5.72 -23.09 -1.24
C LEU A 92 5.54 -24.60 -1.47
N SER A 93 5.58 -25.06 -2.73
CA SER A 93 5.55 -26.51 -3.03
C SER A 93 6.82 -27.25 -2.59
N ASP A 94 7.98 -26.57 -2.54
CA ASP A 94 9.24 -27.16 -2.06
C ASP A 94 9.36 -27.17 -0.53
N THR A 95 8.56 -26.36 0.18
CA THR A 95 8.55 -26.33 1.65
C THR A 95 7.38 -27.13 2.19
N SER A 96 7.57 -28.45 2.34
CA SER A 96 6.67 -29.29 3.13
C SER A 96 6.76 -28.92 4.62
N TYR A 97 5.95 -27.94 5.04
CA TYR A 97 5.82 -27.64 6.46
C TYR A 97 5.09 -28.79 7.17
N THR A 98 5.67 -29.27 8.27
CA THR A 98 5.01 -30.19 9.18
C THR A 98 3.80 -29.50 9.83
N PRO A 99 2.67 -30.20 10.05
CA PRO A 99 1.48 -29.60 10.61
C PRO A 99 1.78 -28.99 11.99
N ILE A 100 1.54 -27.69 12.13
CA ILE A 100 1.63 -27.00 13.42
C ILE A 100 0.53 -27.58 14.32
N GLN A 101 0.92 -28.25 15.41
CA GLN A 101 -0.02 -28.63 16.46
C GLN A 101 -0.64 -27.36 17.05
N THR A 102 -1.92 -27.15 16.83
CA THR A 102 -2.70 -26.04 17.36
C THR A 102 -2.75 -26.13 18.88
N VAL A 103 -1.93 -25.33 19.56
CA VAL A 103 -2.06 -25.13 21.00
C VAL A 103 -3.27 -24.21 21.21
N ALA A 104 -4.29 -24.73 21.92
CA ALA A 104 -5.53 -24.00 22.17
C ALA A 104 -5.26 -22.61 22.79
N PRO A 105 -5.93 -21.54 22.33
CA PRO A 105 -5.72 -20.19 22.85
C PRO A 105 -6.22 -20.11 24.30
N LYS A 106 -5.33 -19.77 25.23
CA LYS A 106 -5.73 -19.35 26.58
C LYS A 106 -6.43 -17.98 26.47
N PRO A 107 -7.55 -17.75 27.17
CA PRO A 107 -8.24 -16.47 27.15
C PRO A 107 -7.37 -15.39 27.80
N TYR A 108 -7.13 -14.30 27.07
CA TYR A 108 -6.45 -13.12 27.59
C TYR A 108 -7.36 -12.38 28.59
N GLN A 109 -6.83 -12.09 29.79
CA GLN A 109 -7.50 -11.27 30.79
C GLN A 109 -7.13 -9.80 30.53
N MET A 110 -8.11 -8.95 30.21
CA MET A 110 -7.90 -7.51 30.06
C MET A 110 -7.88 -6.82 31.43
N CYS A 111 -6.78 -6.12 31.75
CA CYS A 111 -6.74 -5.18 32.87
C CYS A 111 -7.38 -3.85 32.49
N LEU A 112 -8.30 -3.37 33.33
CA LEU A 112 -8.91 -2.04 33.20
C LEU A 112 -7.88 -0.97 33.55
N VAL A 113 -7.66 -0.03 32.63
CA VAL A 113 -6.83 1.16 32.85
C VAL A 113 -7.65 2.16 33.66
N GLN A 114 -7.20 2.47 34.88
CA GLN A 114 -7.78 3.55 35.68
C GLN A 114 -7.30 4.91 35.13
N GLU A 115 -8.22 5.71 34.63
CA GLU A 115 -7.98 7.13 34.36
C GLU A 115 -7.79 7.87 35.69
N ARG A 116 -6.65 8.56 35.83
CA ARG A 116 -6.42 9.50 36.92
C ARG A 116 -6.94 10.88 36.48
N LEU A 117 -7.91 11.40 37.21
CA LEU A 117 -8.30 12.81 37.23
C LEU A 117 -7.22 13.64 37.94
#